data_AF-A0A7G8ARL3-F1
#
_entry.id   AF-A0A7G8ARL3-F1
#
_cell.length_a   1.000
_cell.length_b   1.000
_cell.length_c   1.000
_cell.angle_alpha   90.00
_cell.angle_beta   90.00
_cell.angle_gamma   90.00
#
_symmetry.space_group_name_H-M   'P 1'
#
loop_
_entity.id
_entity.type
_entity.pdbx_description
1 polymer ?
#
loop_
_entity_poly.entity_id
_entity_poly.type
_entity_poly.pdbx_seq_one_letter_code
_entity_poly.pdbx_strand_id
1 'polypeptide(L)'
;HEGKIIYTDTDKIILSGNRDTLSIPLVMYQRSNKNTCMHQKPQVQRGKCIKKGQILADGAATVGGELALGKNVLVAYMPWEGY
;
A
#
# COMPACT_ATOMS: atom_id res chain seq x y z
N HIS A 1 5.96 -13.96 -9.59
CA HIS A 1 5.17 -15.16 -9.89
C HIS A 1 3.75 -14.74 -10.09
N GLU A 2 3.05 -15.35 -11.05
CA GLU A 2 1.60 -15.18 -11.16
C GLU A 2 0.94 -16.14 -10.17
N GLY A 3 -0.17 -15.72 -9.58
CA GLY A 3 -0.82 -16.50 -8.53
C GLY A 3 -2.17 -15.93 -8.12
N LYS A 4 -2.82 -16.61 -7.18
CA LYS A 4 -4.11 -16.22 -6.62
C LYS A 4 -3.97 -15.89 -5.15
N ILE A 5 -4.60 -14.81 -4.71
CA ILE A 5 -4.60 -14.43 -3.30
C ILE A 5 -5.54 -15.35 -2.54
N ILE A 6 -5.00 -16.10 -1.58
CA ILE A 6 -5.80 -17.00 -0.72
C ILE A 6 -6.34 -16.22 0.47
N TYR A 7 -5.51 -15.34 1.02
CA TYR A 7 -5.78 -14.64 2.27
C TYR A 7 -5.11 -13.26 2.25
N THR A 8 -5.85 -12.27 2.75
CA THR A 8 -5.37 -10.90 2.90
C THR A 8 -5.73 -10.47 4.31
N ASP A 9 -4.71 -10.10 5.07
CA ASP A 9 -4.83 -9.50 6.39
C ASP A 9 -4.04 -8.20 6.41
N THR A 10 -4.16 -7.50 7.52
CA THR A 10 -3.43 -6.27 7.77
C THR A 10 -1.94 -6.54 8.03
N ASP A 11 -1.60 -7.68 8.62
CA ASP A 11 -0.23 -8.06 8.97
C ASP A 11 0.48 -8.88 7.88
N LYS A 12 -0.25 -9.57 6.99
CA LYS A 12 0.32 -10.43 5.96
C LYS A 12 -0.61 -10.69 4.78
N ILE A 13 0.00 -11.02 3.64
CA ILE A 13 -0.68 -11.44 2.41
C ILE A 13 -0.20 -12.85 2.04
N ILE A 14 -1.14 -13.75 1.77
CA ILE A 14 -0.85 -15.13 1.37
C ILE A 14 -1.26 -15.38 -0.08
N LEU A 15 -0.32 -15.88 -0.85
CA LEU A 15 -0.38 -16.04 -2.30
C LEU A 15 -0.21 -17.52 -2.64
N SER A 16 -1.13 -18.07 -3.44
CA SER A 16 -0.99 -19.40 -4.04
C SER A 16 -0.38 -19.26 -5.43
N GLY A 17 0.80 -19.83 -5.64
CA GLY A 17 1.36 -20.09 -6.97
C GLY A 17 1.03 -21.49 -7.46
N ASN A 18 1.54 -21.86 -8.64
CA ASN A 18 1.28 -23.17 -9.25
C ASN A 18 1.70 -24.38 -8.40
N ARG A 19 2.66 -24.22 -7.48
CA ARG A 19 3.15 -25.32 -6.60
C ARG A 19 3.45 -24.90 -5.16
N ASP A 20 3.62 -23.60 -4.90
CA ASP A 20 4.03 -23.08 -3.60
C ASP A 20 3.06 -22.04 -3.07
N THR A 21 2.94 -21.98 -1.75
CA THR A 21 2.25 -20.90 -1.05
C THR A 21 3.27 -19.93 -0.50
N LEU A 22 3.17 -18.66 -0.86
CA LEU A 22 4.06 -17.59 -0.40
C LEU A 22 3.32 -16.72 0.62
N SER A 23 3.89 -16.59 1.82
CA SER A 23 3.43 -15.67 2.86
C SER A 23 4.33 -14.44 2.88
N ILE A 24 3.76 -13.26 2.67
CA ILE A 24 4.46 -11.97 2.70
C ILE A 24 3.99 -11.19 3.93
N PRO A 25 4.84 -11.00 4.95
CA PRO A 25 4.51 -10.12 6.07
C PRO A 25 4.53 -8.65 5.64
N LEU A 26 3.62 -7.86 6.19
CA LEU A 26 3.51 -6.42 5.99
C LEU A 26 4.09 -5.67 7.19
N VAL A 27 4.72 -4.54 6.91
CA VAL A 27 5.25 -3.65 7.96
C VAL A 27 4.10 -2.86 8.59
N MET A 28 3.91 -3.01 9.89
CA MET A 28 2.83 -2.37 10.64
C MET A 28 3.37 -1.41 11.69
N TYR A 29 3.03 -0.12 11.55
CA TYR A 29 3.30 0.93 12.54
C TYR A 29 4.77 1.02 12.99
N GLN A 30 5.70 0.76 12.09
CA GLN A 30 7.13 0.80 12.40
C GLN A 30 7.65 2.25 12.36
N ARG A 31 8.46 2.64 13.35
CA ARG A 31 9.10 3.97 13.35
C ARG A 31 10.32 3.99 12.43
N SER A 32 10.44 5.02 11.59
CA SER A 32 11.63 5.27 10.78
C SER A 32 12.73 5.99 11.57
N ASN A 33 13.96 5.99 11.03
CA ASN A 33 15.09 6.73 11.62
C ASN A 33 14.82 8.24 11.79
N LYS A 34 13.91 8.80 10.99
CA LYS A 34 13.49 10.21 11.06
C LYS A 34 12.13 10.38 11.77
N ASN A 35 11.72 9.43 12.59
CA ASN A 35 10.49 9.45 13.38
C ASN A 35 9.19 9.54 12.56
N THR A 36 9.18 9.03 11.34
CA THR A 36 7.94 8.86 10.56
C THR A 36 7.35 7.46 10.74
N CYS A 37 6.04 7.31 10.56
CA CYS A 37 5.38 6.01 10.63
C CYS A 37 5.50 5.29 9.27
N MET A 38 6.07 4.08 9.29
CA MET A 38 6.10 3.13 8.19
C MET A 38 4.99 2.11 8.41
N HIS A 39 3.98 2.17 7.54
CA HIS A 39 2.83 1.29 7.62
C HIS A 39 2.43 0.91 6.20
N GLN A 40 2.43 -0.40 5.91
CA GLN A 40 2.04 -0.95 4.63
C GLN A 40 0.57 -1.39 4.67
N LYS A 41 -0.20 -0.96 3.68
CA LYS A 41 -1.63 -1.26 3.55
C LYS A 41 -1.85 -2.20 2.37
N PRO A 42 -2.47 -3.38 2.56
CA PRO A 42 -2.79 -4.26 1.45
C PRO A 42 -3.76 -3.56 0.47
N GLN A 43 -3.48 -3.65 -0.83
CA GLN A 43 -4.29 -3.08 -1.92
C GLN A 43 -5.10 -4.14 -2.68
N VAL A 44 -4.91 -5.41 -2.34
CA VAL A 44 -5.46 -6.53 -3.08
C VAL A 44 -6.48 -7.28 -2.24
N GLN A 45 -7.53 -7.78 -2.88
CA GLN A 45 -8.59 -8.53 -2.23
C GLN A 45 -8.38 -10.04 -2.39
N ARG A 46 -8.93 -10.80 -1.43
CA ARG A 46 -8.96 -12.26 -1.48
C ARG A 46 -9.60 -12.77 -2.77
N GLY A 47 -9.02 -13.81 -3.35
CA GLY A 47 -9.53 -14.47 -4.55
C GLY A 47 -9.09 -13.83 -5.88
N LYS A 48 -8.47 -12.65 -5.86
CA LYS A 48 -7.97 -11.99 -7.06
C LYS A 48 -6.70 -12.67 -7.59
N CYS A 49 -6.63 -12.85 -8.91
CA CYS A 49 -5.42 -13.28 -9.60
C CYS A 49 -4.52 -12.07 -9.87
N ILE A 50 -3.23 -12.27 -9.70
CA ILE A 50 -2.21 -11.22 -9.71
C ILE A 50 -1.09 -11.63 -10.65
N LYS A 51 -0.63 -10.65 -11.43
CA LYS A 51 0.46 -10.84 -12.39
C LYS A 51 1.80 -10.47 -11.77
N LYS A 52 2.89 -10.95 -12.38
CA LYS A 52 4.24 -10.52 -11.99
C LYS A 52 4.35 -9.00 -12.11
N GLY A 53 4.83 -8.35 -11.05
CA GLY A 53 5.02 -6.89 -11.00
C GLY A 53 3.79 -6.10 -10.53
N GLN A 54 2.66 -6.77 -10.26
CA GLN A 54 1.49 -6.10 -9.70
C GLN A 54 1.70 -5.75 -8.22
N ILE A 55 1.28 -4.55 -7.82
CA ILE A 55 1.36 -4.07 -6.43
C ILE A 55 0.41 -4.87 -5.54
N LEU A 56 0.91 -5.30 -4.39
CA LEU A 56 0.17 -6.05 -3.37
C LEU A 56 -0.23 -5.19 -2.18
N ALA A 57 0.63 -4.24 -1.80
CA ALA A 57 0.43 -3.32 -0.71
C ALA A 57 1.08 -1.98 -1.02
N ASP A 58 0.45 -0.90 -0.57
CA ASP A 58 1.01 0.44 -0.58
C ASP A 58 1.83 0.68 0.70
N GLY A 59 2.92 1.44 0.60
CA GLY A 59 3.68 1.94 1.74
C GLY A 59 3.14 3.24 2.33
N ALA A 60 3.93 3.85 3.22
CA ALA A 60 3.50 5.03 3.98
C ALA A 60 3.24 6.30 3.14
N ALA A 61 3.86 6.41 1.96
CA ALA A 61 3.78 7.57 1.09
C ALA A 61 3.49 7.16 -0.36
N THR A 62 2.73 6.09 -0.56
CA THR A 62 2.32 5.65 -1.89
C THR A 62 0.83 5.37 -1.94
N VAL A 63 0.20 5.62 -3.08
CA VAL A 63 -1.20 5.27 -3.35
C VAL A 63 -1.26 4.63 -4.73
N GLY A 64 -1.78 3.40 -4.82
CA GLY A 64 -1.87 2.69 -6.10
C GLY A 64 -0.51 2.40 -6.73
N GLY A 65 0.55 2.28 -5.92
CA GLY A 65 1.93 2.12 -6.38
C GLY A 65 2.62 3.40 -6.87
N GLU A 66 1.95 4.55 -6.84
CA GLU A 66 2.55 5.84 -7.18
C GLU A 66 2.92 6.62 -5.92
N LEU A 67 3.93 7.49 -6.02
CA LEU A 67 4.39 8.33 -4.92
C LEU A 67 3.33 9.39 -4.56
N ALA A 68 2.90 9.40 -3.30
CA ALA A 68 1.88 10.31 -2.77
C ALA A 68 2.38 10.99 -1.48
N LEU A 69 3.11 12.10 -1.65
CA LEU A 69 3.71 12.85 -0.53
C LEU A 69 2.75 13.82 0.17
N GLY A 70 1.58 14.06 -0.42
CA GLY A 70 0.62 15.06 0.05
C GLY A 70 -0.79 14.76 -0.41
N LYS A 71 -1.66 15.77 -0.37
CA LYS A 71 -3.05 15.66 -0.82
C LYS A 71 -3.35 16.74 -1.85
N ASN A 72 -4.23 16.41 -2.78
CA ASN A 72 -4.81 17.39 -3.67
C ASN A 72 -5.81 18.24 -2.86
N VAL A 73 -5.63 19.55 -2.88
CA VAL A 73 -6.48 20.51 -2.16
C VAL A 73 -7.11 21.47 -3.17
N LEU A 74 -8.34 21.91 -2.90
CA LEU A 74 -8.98 22.98 -3.67
C LEU A 74 -8.39 24.32 -3.22
N VAL A 75 -7.86 25.10 -4.15
CA VAL A 75 -7.19 26.37 -3.88
C VAL A 75 -7.96 27.51 -4.54
N ALA A 76 -8.17 28.59 -3.79
CA ALA A 76 -8.64 29.86 -4.31
C ALA A 76 -7.52 30.90 -4.20
N TYR A 77 -7.25 31.62 -5.29
CA TYR A 77 -6.28 32.71 -5.31
C TYR A 77 -7.01 34.05 -5.15
N MET A 78 -7.24 34.46 -3.91
CA MET A 78 -7.86 35.74 -3.60
C MET A 78 -7.34 36.25 -2.25
N PRO A 79 -7.23 37.58 -2.07
CA PRO A 79 -6.94 38.14 -0.76
C PRO A 79 -8.09 37.79 0.20
N TRP A 80 -7.76 37.20 1.35
CA TRP A 80 -8.72 36.92 2.41
C TRP A 80 -8.26 37.65 3.68
N GLU A 81 -8.96 38.73 4.01
CA GLU A 81 -8.86 39.48 5.28
C GLU A 81 -7.42 39.68 5.83
N GLY A 82 -6.43 39.83 4.95
CA GLY A 82 -5.05 40.16 5.31
C GLY A 82 -4.15 39.00 5.77
N TYR A 83 -4.49 37.74 5.50
CA TYR A 83 -3.62 36.57 5.68
C TYR A 83 -2.80 36.20 4.43
#